data_AF-A0A4S4KIW2-F1
#
_entry.id   AF-A0A4S4KIW2-F1
#
_cell.length_a   1.000
_cell.length_b   1.000
_cell.length_c   1.000
_cell.angle_alpha   90.00
_cell.angle_beta   90.00
_cell.angle_gamma   90.00
#
_symmetry.space_group_name_H-M   'P 1'
#
loop_
_entity.id
_entity.type
_entity.pdbx_description
1 polymer ?
#
loop_
_entity_poly.entity_id
_entity_poly.type
_entity_poly.pdbx_seq_one_letter_code
_entity_poly.pdbx_strand_id
1 'polypeptide(L)'
;MKDLMQTPSRFPKSQWSPQMIYGLGTFQQRYWTTWEWYETGGPVILFTPGEENAEPYTGYLTNETINGQIAQQEHGATIVLEHRYYGLSNPFSDLSVQSLKYHTIQQAIDDLEYFATNVQLPMPGGNDVSITTTPWVLVGGSYSGALTGWTMVNKPGLFRAGYASSAVVEAIVDYWAYFEPIRQFMPANCSADVEAVIAHIDSVFSSGSTSEINHIKALFGWQDLTHLDDAAGSLRYNLADWQSLDVGTGPGGQFFKFCDALEVKNGVSAPESGWGLDHALQAWGSYWTTTYYPQICGNLDAVFVYLHLLI
;
A
#
# COMPACT_ATOMS: atom_id res chain seq x y z
N MET A 1 -49.80 0.21 -3.37
CA MET A 1 -48.75 -0.80 -3.19
C MET A 1 -47.51 -0.24 -3.85
N LYS A 2 -46.72 0.52 -3.08
CA LYS A 2 -45.40 1.01 -3.51
C LYS A 2 -44.45 -0.17 -3.36
N ASP A 3 -43.68 -0.45 -4.41
CA ASP A 3 -42.65 -1.47 -4.41
C ASP A 3 -41.83 -1.41 -3.13
N LEU A 4 -41.70 -2.57 -2.48
CA LEU A 4 -40.75 -2.81 -1.41
C LEU A 4 -39.36 -2.56 -1.99
N MET A 5 -38.86 -1.34 -1.81
CA MET A 5 -37.49 -0.95 -2.07
C MET A 5 -36.58 -2.00 -1.44
N GLN A 6 -35.81 -2.70 -2.28
CA GLN A 6 -34.63 -3.42 -1.82
C GLN A 6 -33.72 -2.38 -1.18
N THR A 7 -33.72 -2.31 0.14
CA THR A 7 -32.68 -1.60 0.87
C THR A 7 -31.35 -2.28 0.52
N PRO A 8 -30.36 -1.55 -0.03
CA PRO A 8 -29.04 -2.12 -0.27
C PRO A 8 -28.51 -2.72 1.02
N SER A 9 -27.98 -3.95 0.98
CA SER A 9 -27.36 -4.53 2.16
C SER A 9 -26.14 -3.70 2.53
N ARG A 10 -26.02 -3.35 3.82
CA ARG A 10 -24.87 -2.60 4.37
C ARG A 10 -23.51 -3.24 4.03
N PHE A 11 -23.51 -4.53 3.69
CA PHE A 11 -22.38 -5.26 3.13
C PHE A 11 -22.83 -5.94 1.84
N PRO A 12 -22.60 -5.35 0.65
CA PRO A 12 -22.94 -5.99 -0.60
C PRO A 12 -22.06 -7.23 -0.81
N LYS A 13 -22.63 -8.27 -1.43
CA LYS A 13 -21.84 -9.43 -1.86
C LYS A 13 -20.94 -9.05 -3.03
N SER A 14 -19.82 -9.73 -3.16
CA SER A 14 -18.95 -9.58 -4.33
C SER A 14 -19.67 -9.97 -5.62
N GLN A 15 -19.32 -9.27 -6.68
CA GLN A 15 -19.81 -9.44 -8.04
C GLN A 15 -18.63 -9.59 -8.99
N TRP A 16 -18.91 -10.00 -10.22
CA TRP A 16 -17.89 -10.32 -11.21
C TRP A 16 -18.23 -9.67 -12.55
N SER A 17 -17.22 -9.07 -13.18
CA SER A 17 -17.32 -8.51 -14.52
C SER A 17 -16.25 -9.15 -15.41
N PRO A 18 -16.58 -9.56 -16.65
CA PRO A 18 -15.57 -10.00 -17.59
C PRO A 18 -14.62 -8.84 -17.93
N GLN A 19 -13.34 -9.16 -18.12
CA GLN A 19 -12.30 -8.21 -18.51
C GLN A 19 -11.40 -8.77 -19.59
N MET A 20 -10.90 -7.92 -20.48
CA MET A 20 -10.14 -8.34 -21.66
C MET A 20 -8.68 -8.65 -21.34
N ILE A 21 -8.19 -9.75 -21.90
CA ILE A 21 -6.78 -10.02 -22.11
C ILE A 21 -6.54 -9.87 -23.61
N TYR A 22 -5.95 -8.76 -24.05
CA TYR A 22 -5.75 -8.47 -25.48
C TYR A 22 -5.13 -9.67 -26.23
N GLY A 23 -5.85 -10.19 -27.21
CA GLY A 23 -5.44 -11.32 -28.04
C GLY A 23 -5.59 -12.71 -27.41
N LEU A 24 -6.09 -12.83 -26.16
CA LEU A 24 -6.17 -14.11 -25.44
C LEU A 24 -7.55 -14.45 -24.83
N GLY A 25 -8.50 -13.52 -24.81
CA GLY A 25 -9.86 -13.75 -24.30
C GLY A 25 -10.20 -12.85 -23.12
N THR A 26 -10.88 -13.39 -22.11
CA THR A 26 -11.34 -12.63 -20.94
C THR A 26 -11.05 -13.34 -19.62
N PHE A 27 -10.84 -12.57 -18.54
CA PHE A 27 -10.86 -13.06 -17.16
C PHE A 27 -12.00 -12.42 -16.35
N GLN A 28 -12.27 -12.91 -15.14
CA GLN A 28 -13.28 -12.33 -14.25
C GLN A 28 -12.61 -11.38 -13.25
N GLN A 29 -13.01 -10.12 -13.25
CA GLN A 29 -12.59 -9.12 -12.29
C GLN A 29 -13.67 -8.92 -11.22
N ARG A 30 -13.25 -8.97 -9.96
CA ARG A 30 -14.12 -8.89 -8.80
C ARG A 30 -14.42 -7.44 -8.44
N TYR A 31 -15.66 -7.16 -8.05
CA TYR A 31 -16.06 -5.84 -7.56
C TYR A 31 -17.19 -5.90 -6.53
N TRP A 32 -17.41 -4.78 -5.86
CA TRP A 32 -18.53 -4.56 -4.96
C TRP A 32 -19.15 -3.21 -5.28
N THR A 33 -20.45 -3.07 -5.04
CA THR A 33 -21.15 -1.81 -5.28
C THR A 33 -22.32 -1.64 -4.32
N THR A 34 -22.62 -0.39 -3.98
CA THR A 34 -23.88 0.01 -3.37
C THR A 34 -24.43 1.24 -4.08
N TRP A 35 -25.74 1.35 -4.10
CA TRP A 35 -26.47 2.49 -4.66
C TRP A 35 -27.34 3.14 -3.58
N GLU A 36 -26.96 3.01 -2.30
CA GLU A 36 -27.72 3.50 -1.13
C GLU A 36 -28.18 4.96 -1.25
N TRP A 37 -27.37 5.82 -1.87
CA TRP A 37 -27.69 7.24 -2.08
C TRP A 37 -28.01 7.60 -3.52
N TYR A 38 -28.08 6.62 -4.42
CA TYR A 38 -28.22 6.89 -5.84
C TYR A 38 -29.61 7.44 -6.20
N GLU A 39 -29.62 8.57 -6.89
CA GLU A 39 -30.78 9.09 -7.60
C GLU A 39 -30.49 9.12 -9.11
N THR A 40 -31.54 9.05 -9.94
CA THR A 40 -31.38 9.02 -11.40
C THR A 40 -30.58 10.24 -11.89
N GLY A 41 -29.44 9.96 -12.53
CA GLY A 41 -28.52 10.98 -13.06
C GLY A 41 -27.37 11.34 -12.12
N GLY A 42 -27.33 10.79 -10.91
CA GLY A 42 -26.19 10.91 -10.00
C GLY A 42 -24.92 10.23 -10.52
N PRO A 43 -23.73 10.60 -10.03
CA PRO A 43 -22.47 10.04 -10.52
C PRO A 43 -22.20 8.63 -9.99
N VAL A 44 -21.27 7.93 -10.65
CA VAL A 44 -20.66 6.71 -10.12
C VAL A 44 -19.27 7.03 -9.60
N ILE A 45 -19.00 6.71 -8.33
CA ILE A 45 -17.70 6.86 -7.69
C ILE A 45 -16.99 5.50 -7.74
N LEU A 46 -16.03 5.38 -8.65
CA LEU A 46 -15.24 4.17 -8.86
C LEU A 46 -13.94 4.27 -8.07
N PHE A 47 -13.76 3.40 -7.10
CA PHE A 47 -12.53 3.24 -6.33
C PHE A 47 -11.87 1.90 -6.63
N THR A 48 -10.54 1.87 -6.66
CA THR A 48 -9.76 0.64 -6.60
C THR A 48 -8.73 0.74 -5.49
N PRO A 49 -8.53 -0.31 -4.67
CA PRO A 49 -7.47 -0.30 -3.67
C PRO A 49 -6.07 -0.48 -4.29
N GLY A 50 -5.99 -0.77 -5.59
CA GLY A 50 -4.72 -0.99 -6.26
C GLY A 50 -4.15 -2.37 -5.94
N GLU A 51 -2.99 -2.37 -5.32
CA GLU A 51 -2.07 -3.48 -5.10
C GLU A 51 -2.51 -4.48 -4.01
N GLU A 52 -3.81 -4.66 -3.83
CA GLU A 52 -4.38 -5.36 -2.68
C GLU A 52 -5.62 -6.21 -3.02
N ASN A 53 -5.91 -7.19 -2.16
CA ASN A 53 -7.22 -7.83 -2.13
C ASN A 53 -8.28 -6.77 -1.80
N ALA A 54 -9.32 -6.65 -2.61
CA ALA A 54 -10.32 -5.59 -2.45
C ALA A 54 -11.44 -5.90 -1.44
N GLU A 55 -11.55 -7.14 -0.96
CA GLU A 55 -12.60 -7.53 0.01
C GLU A 55 -12.56 -6.74 1.34
N PRO A 56 -11.38 -6.50 1.96
CA PRO A 56 -11.27 -5.64 3.15
C PRO A 56 -11.61 -4.16 2.90
N TYR A 57 -11.68 -3.73 1.64
CA TYR A 57 -11.93 -2.34 1.25
C TYR A 57 -13.42 -2.03 1.05
N THR A 58 -14.34 -2.93 1.41
CA THR A 58 -15.79 -2.67 1.30
C THR A 58 -16.28 -1.49 2.14
N GLY A 59 -15.54 -1.06 3.17
CA GLY A 59 -15.81 0.19 3.90
C GLY A 59 -15.80 1.44 3.00
N TYR A 60 -15.05 1.41 1.90
CA TYR A 60 -14.99 2.48 0.89
C TYR A 60 -16.27 2.62 0.05
N LEU A 61 -17.24 1.71 0.22
CA LEU A 61 -18.59 1.85 -0.33
C LEU A 61 -19.46 2.78 0.52
N THR A 62 -19.08 2.97 1.78
CA THR A 62 -19.87 3.68 2.80
C THR A 62 -19.36 5.10 3.04
N ASN A 63 -20.15 5.93 3.72
CA ASN A 63 -19.79 7.30 4.07
C ASN A 63 -18.81 7.41 5.26
N GLU A 64 -18.28 6.27 5.73
CA GLU A 64 -17.11 6.22 6.61
C GLU A 64 -15.85 6.71 5.90
N THR A 65 -15.85 6.74 4.56
CA THR A 65 -14.75 7.23 3.72
C THR A 65 -15.21 8.38 2.81
N ILE A 66 -14.25 9.11 2.24
CA ILE A 66 -14.53 10.21 1.32
C ILE A 66 -15.34 9.77 0.08
N ASN A 67 -15.17 8.52 -0.37
CA ASN A 67 -15.88 7.99 -1.53
C ASN A 67 -17.40 7.97 -1.31
N GLY A 68 -17.82 7.41 -0.18
CA GLY A 68 -19.24 7.38 0.18
C GLY A 68 -19.77 8.74 0.61
N GLN A 69 -18.93 9.63 1.16
CA GLN A 69 -19.35 11.01 1.43
C GLN A 69 -19.65 11.77 0.13
N ILE A 70 -18.81 11.63 -0.90
CA ILE A 70 -19.06 12.20 -2.23
C ILE A 70 -20.35 11.59 -2.81
N ALA A 71 -20.50 10.27 -2.77
CA ALA A 71 -21.71 9.63 -3.28
C ALA A 71 -22.98 10.06 -2.52
N GLN A 72 -22.92 10.19 -1.20
CA GLN A 72 -24.03 10.67 -0.40
C GLN A 72 -24.42 12.11 -0.73
N GLN A 73 -23.43 13.00 -0.91
CA GLN A 73 -23.67 14.41 -1.21
C GLN A 73 -24.18 14.62 -2.63
N GLU A 74 -23.65 13.88 -3.60
CA GLU A 74 -23.95 14.05 -5.03
C GLU A 74 -25.03 13.08 -5.54
N HIS A 75 -25.72 12.37 -4.63
CA HIS A 75 -26.75 11.38 -4.94
C HIS A 75 -26.25 10.27 -5.88
N GLY A 76 -25.02 9.81 -5.67
CA GLY A 76 -24.30 8.84 -6.50
C GLY A 76 -24.29 7.41 -5.97
N ALA A 77 -23.72 6.52 -6.77
CA ALA A 77 -23.40 5.15 -6.41
C ALA A 77 -21.89 4.97 -6.18
N THR A 78 -21.49 3.98 -5.39
CA THR A 78 -20.08 3.66 -5.15
C THR A 78 -19.74 2.26 -5.67
N ILE A 79 -18.52 2.11 -6.17
CA ILE A 79 -17.95 0.85 -6.63
C ILE A 79 -16.55 0.69 -6.07
N VAL A 80 -16.24 -0.50 -5.56
CA VAL A 80 -14.88 -0.94 -5.26
C VAL A 80 -14.52 -2.02 -6.28
N LEU A 81 -13.52 -1.74 -7.13
CA LEU A 81 -13.05 -2.64 -8.19
C LEU A 81 -11.69 -3.21 -7.82
N GLU A 82 -11.56 -4.55 -7.86
CA GLU A 82 -10.30 -5.22 -7.61
C GLU A 82 -9.35 -5.13 -8.80
N HIS A 83 -8.09 -4.81 -8.56
CA HIS A 83 -7.10 -4.67 -9.62
C HIS A 83 -6.69 -6.04 -10.18
N ARG A 84 -6.34 -6.12 -11.47
CA ARG A 84 -5.79 -7.35 -12.07
C ARG A 84 -4.57 -7.85 -11.31
N TYR A 85 -4.45 -9.17 -11.13
CA TYR A 85 -3.39 -9.86 -10.36
C TYR A 85 -3.43 -9.71 -8.85
N TYR A 86 -4.44 -9.03 -8.29
CA TYR A 86 -4.62 -8.91 -6.85
C TYR A 86 -5.92 -9.57 -6.41
N GLY A 87 -5.94 -10.02 -5.14
CA GLY A 87 -7.04 -10.79 -4.58
C GLY A 87 -7.40 -12.00 -5.44
N LEU A 88 -8.65 -12.04 -5.91
CA LEU A 88 -9.15 -13.14 -6.74
C LEU A 88 -9.26 -12.75 -8.23
N SER A 89 -8.84 -11.55 -8.61
CA SER A 89 -8.93 -11.03 -9.97
C SER A 89 -7.70 -11.37 -10.80
N ASN A 90 -7.47 -12.67 -11.01
CA ASN A 90 -6.27 -13.17 -11.66
C ASN A 90 -6.54 -13.61 -13.12
N PRO A 91 -5.86 -13.01 -14.12
CA PRO A 91 -6.02 -13.43 -15.52
C PRO A 91 -5.49 -14.85 -15.82
N PHE A 92 -4.56 -15.33 -15.00
CA PHE A 92 -3.93 -16.65 -15.11
C PHE A 92 -3.94 -17.35 -13.75
N SER A 93 -3.74 -18.67 -13.73
CA SER A 93 -3.68 -19.47 -12.49
C SER A 93 -2.33 -19.42 -11.76
N ASP A 94 -1.34 -18.73 -12.33
CA ASP A 94 0.01 -18.62 -11.78
C ASP A 94 0.59 -17.20 -11.90
N LEU A 95 1.66 -16.95 -11.15
CA LEU A 95 2.44 -15.70 -11.16
C LEU A 95 3.79 -15.88 -11.86
N SER A 96 3.86 -16.73 -12.89
CA SER A 96 5.07 -16.88 -13.70
C SER A 96 5.40 -15.58 -14.45
N VAL A 97 6.66 -15.41 -14.88
CA VAL A 97 7.07 -14.27 -15.72
C VAL A 97 6.20 -14.15 -16.98
N GLN A 98 5.83 -15.29 -17.57
CA GLN A 98 4.97 -15.35 -18.76
C GLN A 98 3.55 -14.88 -18.48
N SER A 99 3.03 -15.13 -17.28
CA SER A 99 1.73 -14.62 -16.84
C SER A 99 1.82 -13.14 -16.48
N LEU A 100 2.83 -12.73 -15.72
CA LEU A 100 3.01 -11.33 -15.25
C LEU A 100 3.31 -10.33 -16.37
N LYS A 101 3.64 -10.77 -17.59
CA LYS A 101 3.77 -9.86 -18.75
C LYS A 101 2.50 -9.06 -19.07
N TYR A 102 1.32 -9.49 -18.60
CA TYR A 102 0.07 -8.73 -18.72
C TYR A 102 -0.29 -7.91 -17.47
N HIS A 103 0.58 -7.91 -16.46
CA HIS A 103 0.50 -7.03 -15.30
C HIS A 103 1.24 -5.73 -15.61
N THR A 104 0.57 -4.81 -16.32
CA THR A 104 1.14 -3.52 -16.72
C THR A 104 0.17 -2.39 -16.44
N ILE A 105 0.69 -1.17 -16.29
CA ILE A 105 -0.13 0.03 -16.08
C ILE A 105 -1.14 0.23 -17.21
N GLN A 106 -0.72 0.11 -18.46
CA GLN A 106 -1.63 0.30 -19.61
C GLN A 106 -2.80 -0.68 -19.55
N GLN A 107 -2.51 -1.94 -19.25
CA GLN A 107 -3.51 -2.98 -19.10
C GLN A 107 -4.49 -2.72 -17.93
N ALA A 108 -4.01 -2.18 -16.80
CA ALA A 108 -4.88 -1.75 -15.70
C ALA A 108 -5.78 -0.56 -16.10
N ILE A 109 -5.24 0.40 -16.85
CA ILE A 109 -6.02 1.52 -17.43
C ILE A 109 -7.08 1.00 -18.42
N ASP A 110 -6.75 -0.03 -19.19
CA ASP A 110 -7.67 -0.67 -20.13
C ASP A 110 -8.79 -1.44 -19.40
N ASP A 111 -8.51 -2.07 -18.26
CA ASP A 111 -9.54 -2.66 -17.40
C ASP A 111 -10.51 -1.62 -16.85
N LEU A 112 -10.01 -0.45 -16.42
CA LEU A 112 -10.85 0.63 -15.90
C LEU A 112 -11.82 1.14 -16.96
N GLU A 113 -11.33 1.37 -18.19
CA GLU A 113 -12.18 1.74 -19.33
C GLU A 113 -13.20 0.65 -19.66
N TYR A 114 -12.73 -0.59 -19.80
CA TYR A 114 -13.60 -1.70 -20.16
C TYR A 114 -14.67 -1.93 -19.09
N PHE A 115 -14.29 -1.87 -17.81
CA PHE A 115 -15.22 -1.98 -16.69
C PHE A 115 -16.29 -0.89 -16.78
N ALA A 116 -15.88 0.38 -16.82
CA ALA A 116 -16.81 1.51 -16.76
C ALA A 116 -17.73 1.61 -18.00
N THR A 117 -17.28 1.04 -19.12
CA THR A 117 -18.06 0.98 -20.37
C THR A 117 -19.04 -0.19 -20.41
N ASN A 118 -18.66 -1.36 -19.87
CA ASN A 118 -19.37 -2.62 -20.13
C ASN A 118 -20.03 -3.25 -18.91
N VAL A 119 -19.74 -2.79 -17.69
CA VAL A 119 -20.30 -3.40 -16.49
C VAL A 119 -21.82 -3.26 -16.45
N GLN A 120 -22.50 -4.33 -16.07
CA GLN A 120 -23.94 -4.34 -15.83
C GLN A 120 -24.18 -4.25 -14.33
N LEU A 121 -24.43 -3.04 -13.83
CA LEU A 121 -24.61 -2.81 -12.40
C LEU A 121 -26.00 -3.29 -11.94
N PRO A 122 -26.11 -4.06 -10.85
CA PRO A 122 -27.41 -4.47 -10.31
C PRO A 122 -28.02 -3.34 -9.46
N MET A 123 -28.40 -2.25 -10.13
CA MET A 123 -28.97 -1.05 -9.53
C MET A 123 -30.03 -0.42 -10.47
N PRO A 124 -30.86 0.52 -9.98
CA PRO A 124 -31.77 1.27 -10.86
C PRO A 124 -31.04 1.91 -12.04
N GLY A 125 -31.55 1.71 -13.25
CA GLY A 125 -30.93 2.14 -14.50
C GLY A 125 -29.99 1.10 -15.13
N GLY A 126 -29.39 0.20 -14.35
CA GLY A 126 -28.55 -0.89 -14.86
C GLY A 126 -27.53 -0.44 -15.91
N ASN A 127 -27.71 -0.91 -17.15
CA ASN A 127 -26.83 -0.59 -18.28
C ASN A 127 -26.87 0.90 -18.70
N ASP A 128 -27.93 1.63 -18.35
CA ASP A 128 -28.02 3.07 -18.61
C ASP A 128 -27.11 3.88 -17.68
N VAL A 129 -26.49 3.23 -16.67
CA VAL A 129 -25.51 3.83 -15.74
C VAL A 129 -24.07 3.54 -16.19
N SER A 130 -23.83 3.51 -17.49
CA SER A 130 -22.47 3.40 -18.06
C SER A 130 -21.73 4.74 -18.04
N ILE A 131 -20.41 4.71 -18.22
CA ILE A 131 -19.59 5.92 -18.32
C ILE A 131 -19.94 6.82 -19.52
N THR A 132 -20.62 6.28 -20.53
CA THR A 132 -21.04 7.04 -21.72
C THR A 132 -22.30 7.88 -21.49
N THR A 133 -23.09 7.54 -20.48
CA THR A 133 -24.40 8.15 -20.17
C THR A 133 -24.43 8.81 -18.81
N THR A 134 -23.53 8.43 -17.90
CA THR A 134 -23.47 8.89 -16.51
C THR A 134 -22.06 9.39 -16.20
N PRO A 135 -21.90 10.48 -15.42
CA PRO A 135 -20.57 10.93 -14.99
C PRO A 135 -19.94 9.93 -14.01
N TRP A 136 -18.74 9.44 -14.33
CA TRP A 136 -17.95 8.60 -13.42
C TRP A 136 -16.75 9.38 -12.86
N VAL A 137 -16.50 9.21 -11.56
CA VAL A 137 -15.34 9.77 -10.86
C VAL A 137 -14.42 8.62 -10.47
N LEU A 138 -13.17 8.67 -10.92
CA LEU A 138 -12.15 7.69 -10.55
C LEU A 138 -11.42 8.14 -9.29
N VAL A 139 -11.31 7.27 -8.29
CA VAL A 139 -10.68 7.59 -7.00
C VAL A 139 -9.63 6.55 -6.64
N GLY A 140 -8.48 7.00 -6.16
CA GLY A 140 -7.40 6.12 -5.71
C GLY A 140 -6.43 6.81 -4.74
N GLY A 141 -5.72 6.00 -3.95
CA GLY A 141 -4.65 6.43 -3.04
C GLY A 141 -3.35 5.67 -3.33
N SER A 142 -2.17 6.23 -2.99
CA SER A 142 -0.88 5.56 -3.21
C SER A 142 -0.66 5.24 -4.71
N TYR A 143 -0.28 4.01 -5.07
CA TYR A 143 -0.23 3.52 -6.45
C TYR A 143 -1.58 3.66 -7.15
N SER A 144 -2.70 3.34 -6.50
CA SER A 144 -4.04 3.55 -7.09
C SER A 144 -4.32 5.04 -7.37
N GLY A 145 -3.76 5.94 -6.56
CA GLY A 145 -3.76 7.38 -6.83
C GLY A 145 -2.93 7.72 -8.08
N ALA A 146 -1.75 7.12 -8.23
CA ALA A 146 -0.93 7.26 -9.42
C ALA A 146 -1.65 6.71 -10.66
N LEU A 147 -2.27 5.53 -10.57
CA LEU A 147 -3.12 4.92 -11.60
C LEU A 147 -4.29 5.82 -11.98
N THR A 148 -4.92 6.49 -11.01
CA THR A 148 -5.95 7.50 -11.26
C THR A 148 -5.38 8.64 -12.11
N GLY A 149 -4.26 9.24 -11.70
CA GLY A 149 -3.60 10.30 -12.46
C GLY A 149 -3.19 9.88 -13.88
N TRP A 150 -2.55 8.71 -14.00
CA TRP A 150 -2.14 8.15 -15.30
C TRP A 150 -3.34 7.85 -16.20
N THR A 151 -4.46 7.34 -15.66
CA THR A 151 -5.69 7.09 -16.41
C THR A 151 -6.26 8.39 -16.97
N MET A 152 -6.32 9.46 -16.17
CA MET A 152 -6.85 10.76 -16.61
C MET A 152 -6.03 11.37 -17.77
N VAL A 153 -4.72 11.12 -17.81
CA VAL A 153 -3.83 11.57 -18.89
C VAL A 153 -3.88 10.63 -20.10
N ASN A 154 -3.88 9.32 -19.88
CA ASN A 154 -3.87 8.30 -20.93
C ASN A 154 -5.18 8.27 -21.73
N LYS A 155 -6.32 8.43 -21.03
CA LYS A 155 -7.67 8.40 -21.59
C LYS A 155 -8.43 9.69 -21.26
N PRO A 156 -8.04 10.83 -21.86
CA PRO A 156 -8.61 12.12 -21.53
C PRO A 156 -10.11 12.16 -21.84
N GLY A 157 -10.91 12.56 -20.85
CA GLY A 157 -12.37 12.67 -20.98
C GLY A 157 -13.13 11.36 -20.78
N LEU A 158 -12.45 10.23 -20.53
CA LEU A 158 -13.11 8.97 -20.16
C LEU A 158 -13.86 9.14 -18.83
N PHE A 159 -13.14 9.48 -17.76
CA PHE A 159 -13.73 9.80 -16.47
C PHE A 159 -14.02 11.31 -16.37
N ARG A 160 -15.12 11.68 -15.72
CA ARG A 160 -15.52 13.08 -15.55
C ARG A 160 -14.57 13.82 -14.62
N ALA A 161 -14.04 13.14 -13.61
CA ALA A 161 -13.04 13.65 -12.68
C ALA A 161 -12.19 12.51 -12.12
N GLY A 162 -10.99 12.84 -11.64
CA GLY A 162 -10.11 11.93 -10.91
C GLY A 162 -9.73 12.53 -9.56
N TYR A 163 -9.86 11.74 -8.48
CA TYR A 163 -9.34 12.06 -7.15
C TYR A 163 -8.11 11.19 -6.90
N ALA A 164 -6.92 11.77 -7.04
CA ALA A 164 -5.64 11.10 -6.88
C ALA A 164 -4.99 11.46 -5.54
N SER A 165 -5.31 10.72 -4.47
CA SER A 165 -4.82 10.97 -3.11
C SER A 165 -3.39 10.47 -2.92
N SER A 166 -2.49 11.29 -2.40
CA SER A 166 -1.09 10.89 -2.12
C SER A 166 -0.45 10.10 -3.28
N ALA A 167 -0.72 10.54 -4.51
CA ALA A 167 -0.43 9.78 -5.72
C ALA A 167 1.06 9.84 -6.05
N VAL A 168 1.71 8.67 -6.06
CA VAL A 168 3.12 8.50 -6.44
C VAL A 168 3.30 8.48 -7.97
N VAL A 169 2.90 9.57 -8.63
CA VAL A 169 2.85 9.67 -10.10
C VAL A 169 4.22 9.62 -10.77
N GLU A 170 5.29 9.93 -10.04
CA GLU A 170 6.67 9.85 -10.49
C GLU A 170 7.31 8.55 -9.97
N ALA A 171 7.59 7.62 -10.88
CA ALA A 171 8.23 6.36 -10.55
C ALA A 171 9.76 6.57 -10.44
N ILE A 172 10.29 6.43 -9.24
CA ILE A 172 11.70 6.59 -8.94
C ILE A 172 12.25 5.25 -8.47
N VAL A 173 13.25 4.70 -9.18
CA VAL A 173 13.81 3.37 -8.89
C VAL A 173 14.63 3.38 -7.61
N ASP A 174 15.47 4.40 -7.43
CA ASP A 174 16.28 4.60 -6.23
C ASP A 174 15.84 5.89 -5.55
N TYR A 175 14.89 5.76 -4.63
CA TYR A 175 14.26 6.90 -3.95
C TYR A 175 14.72 7.05 -2.50
N TRP A 176 16.02 7.22 -2.29
CA TRP A 176 16.61 7.52 -0.98
C TRP A 176 15.93 8.70 -0.27
N ALA A 177 15.45 9.70 -1.03
CA ALA A 177 14.79 10.89 -0.49
C ALA A 177 13.47 10.59 0.22
N TYR A 178 12.90 9.38 0.05
CA TYR A 178 11.79 8.90 0.87
C TYR A 178 12.11 8.93 2.38
N PHE A 179 13.36 8.63 2.75
CA PHE A 179 13.78 8.58 4.14
C PHE A 179 14.23 9.94 4.70
N GLU A 180 14.35 10.96 3.85
CA GLU A 180 14.85 12.27 4.28
C GLU A 180 13.90 12.98 5.26
N PRO A 181 12.56 12.99 5.07
CA PRO A 181 11.65 13.49 6.10
C PRO A 181 11.78 12.74 7.43
N ILE A 182 11.96 11.42 7.37
CA ILE A 182 12.10 10.58 8.57
C ILE A 182 13.39 10.98 9.32
N ARG A 183 14.51 11.11 8.59
CA ARG A 183 15.80 11.56 9.12
C ARG A 183 15.71 12.97 9.73
N GLN A 184 15.04 13.91 9.06
CA GLN A 184 14.92 15.29 9.52
C GLN A 184 14.00 15.48 10.74
N PHE A 185 12.94 14.66 10.85
CA PHE A 185 11.85 14.90 11.81
C PHE A 185 11.68 13.82 12.88
N MET A 186 12.50 12.76 12.88
CA MET A 186 12.65 11.90 14.05
C MET A 186 13.38 12.63 15.20
N PRO A 187 13.32 12.13 16.45
CA PRO A 187 14.11 12.70 17.54
C PRO A 187 15.59 12.84 17.16
N ALA A 188 16.19 14.01 17.42
CA ALA A 188 17.53 14.35 16.92
C ALA A 188 18.61 13.35 17.37
N ASN A 189 18.51 12.87 18.61
CA ASN A 189 19.39 11.85 19.17
C ASN A 189 19.28 10.51 18.41
N CYS A 190 18.04 10.08 18.15
CA CYS A 190 17.73 8.90 17.35
C CYS A 190 18.27 9.02 15.92
N SER A 191 18.11 10.19 15.26
CA SER A 191 18.68 10.40 13.92
C SER A 191 20.20 10.28 13.93
N ALA A 192 20.87 10.91 14.89
CA ALA A 192 22.33 10.88 14.98
C ALA A 192 22.89 9.45 15.09
N ASP A 193 22.27 8.63 15.94
CA ASP A 193 22.69 7.25 16.17
C ASP A 193 22.27 6.31 15.03
N VAL A 194 21.09 6.50 14.42
CA VAL A 194 20.68 5.79 13.21
C VAL A 194 21.65 6.06 12.06
N GLU A 195 21.99 7.33 11.81
CA GLU A 195 22.94 7.72 10.77
C GLU A 195 24.33 7.10 11.02
N ALA A 196 24.79 7.08 12.28
CA ALA A 196 26.05 6.44 12.64
C ALA A 196 26.05 4.93 12.38
N VAL A 197 24.97 4.24 12.74
CA VAL A 197 24.82 2.78 12.52
C VAL A 197 24.76 2.46 11.03
N ILE A 198 23.93 3.17 10.26
CA ILE A 198 23.80 2.94 8.81
C ILE A 198 25.15 3.18 8.11
N ALA A 199 25.83 4.30 8.40
CA ALA A 199 27.14 4.59 7.82
C ALA A 199 28.19 3.51 8.15
N HIS A 200 28.13 2.95 9.36
CA HIS A 200 29.03 1.85 9.75
C HIS A 200 28.71 0.56 8.98
N ILE A 201 27.44 0.17 8.89
CA ILE A 201 27.00 -1.03 8.17
C ILE A 201 27.38 -0.90 6.68
N ASP A 202 27.12 0.23 6.04
CA ASP A 202 27.48 0.49 4.65
C ASP A 202 28.98 0.33 4.41
N SER A 203 29.80 0.91 5.30
CA SER A 203 31.26 0.81 5.22
C SER A 203 31.73 -0.64 5.33
N VAL A 204 31.19 -1.41 6.28
CA VAL A 204 31.59 -2.81 6.51
C VAL A 204 31.08 -3.72 5.39
N PHE A 205 29.86 -3.53 4.90
CA PHE A 205 29.31 -4.36 3.82
C PHE A 205 29.96 -4.06 2.46
N SER A 206 30.45 -2.84 2.26
CA SER A 206 31.14 -2.46 1.02
C SER A 206 32.61 -2.87 0.97
N SER A 207 33.31 -2.83 2.11
CA SER A 207 34.78 -2.93 2.13
C SER A 207 35.38 -3.69 3.32
N GLY A 208 34.56 -4.16 4.24
CA GLY A 208 34.99 -4.89 5.42
C GLY A 208 35.43 -6.32 5.14
N SER A 209 36.15 -6.90 6.10
CA SER A 209 36.50 -8.32 6.08
C SER A 209 35.28 -9.22 6.33
N THR A 210 35.38 -10.48 5.94
CA THR A 210 34.36 -11.50 6.24
C THR A 210 34.05 -11.60 7.74
N SER A 211 35.05 -11.37 8.61
CA SER A 211 34.84 -11.38 10.06
C SER A 211 33.98 -10.22 10.53
N GLU A 212 34.20 -9.02 10.00
CA GLU A 212 33.43 -7.82 10.35
C GLU A 212 31.99 -7.93 9.82
N ILE A 213 31.81 -8.41 8.59
CA ILE A 213 30.49 -8.68 8.02
C ILE A 213 29.74 -9.71 8.87
N ASN A 214 30.39 -10.84 9.22
CA ASN A 214 29.77 -11.87 10.05
C ASN A 214 29.43 -11.37 11.45
N HIS A 215 30.22 -10.44 12.00
CA HIS A 215 29.92 -9.80 13.27
C HIS A 215 28.62 -9.00 13.19
N ILE A 216 28.47 -8.11 12.20
CA ILE A 216 27.23 -7.35 11.99
C ILE A 216 26.05 -8.29 11.76
N LYS A 217 26.19 -9.28 10.88
CA LYS A 217 25.13 -10.26 10.63
C LYS A 217 24.70 -10.98 11.90
N ALA A 218 25.63 -11.32 12.80
CA ALA A 218 25.31 -11.96 14.06
C ALA A 218 24.53 -11.04 15.03
N LEU A 219 24.82 -9.73 15.05
CA LEU A 219 24.13 -8.77 15.91
C LEU A 219 22.64 -8.64 15.58
N PHE A 220 22.28 -8.72 14.30
CA PHE A 220 20.91 -8.55 13.81
C PHE A 220 20.20 -9.87 13.48
N GLY A 221 20.84 -11.02 13.68
CA GLY A 221 20.22 -12.31 13.37
C GLY A 221 20.14 -12.62 11.86
N TRP A 222 21.04 -12.06 11.05
CA TRP A 222 21.06 -12.18 9.60
C TRP A 222 21.97 -13.29 9.06
N GLN A 223 22.47 -14.19 9.90
CA GLN A 223 23.50 -15.17 9.53
C GLN A 223 23.12 -15.96 8.25
N ASP A 224 21.84 -16.31 8.11
CA ASP A 224 21.31 -17.12 7.01
C ASP A 224 20.99 -16.31 5.73
N LEU A 225 21.07 -14.97 5.77
CA LEU A 225 20.85 -14.13 4.58
C LEU A 225 22.06 -14.18 3.66
N THR A 226 21.82 -14.56 2.41
CA THR A 226 22.89 -14.68 1.39
C THR A 226 23.33 -13.31 0.87
N HIS A 227 22.37 -12.42 0.65
CA HIS A 227 22.56 -11.10 0.07
C HIS A 227 22.67 -10.04 1.18
N LEU A 228 23.70 -9.19 1.11
CA LEU A 228 23.95 -8.16 2.13
C LEU A 228 23.00 -6.96 2.01
N ASP A 229 22.57 -6.67 0.79
CA ASP A 229 21.54 -5.70 0.44
C ASP A 229 20.16 -6.11 0.96
N ASP A 230 19.85 -7.41 0.99
CA ASP A 230 18.73 -7.91 1.79
C ASP A 230 18.99 -7.52 3.24
N ALA A 231 20.03 -8.06 3.89
CA ALA A 231 20.30 -7.80 5.31
C ALA A 231 20.17 -6.32 5.73
N ALA A 232 20.89 -5.41 5.07
CA ALA A 232 20.81 -3.97 5.32
C ALA A 232 19.42 -3.39 4.99
N GLY A 233 18.81 -3.84 3.90
CA GLY A 233 17.48 -3.44 3.47
C GLY A 233 16.39 -3.70 4.50
N SER A 234 16.54 -4.68 5.40
CA SER A 234 15.58 -4.91 6.48
C SER A 234 15.47 -3.75 7.48
N LEU A 235 16.53 -2.97 7.68
CA LEU A 235 16.53 -1.88 8.66
C LEU A 235 15.51 -0.79 8.31
N ARG A 236 15.09 -0.71 7.03
CA ARG A 236 14.05 0.22 6.59
C ARG A 236 12.72 0.02 7.30
N TYR A 237 12.41 -1.16 7.84
CA TYR A 237 11.11 -1.40 8.49
C TYR A 237 10.94 -0.58 9.76
N ASN A 238 11.99 -0.42 10.58
CA ASN A 238 11.91 0.47 11.74
C ASN A 238 11.72 1.93 11.33
N LEU A 239 12.28 2.34 10.18
CA LEU A 239 12.05 3.68 9.64
C LEU A 239 10.65 3.82 9.05
N ALA A 240 10.13 2.78 8.40
CA ALA A 240 8.79 2.74 7.82
C ALA A 240 7.69 2.83 8.89
N ASP A 241 7.95 2.42 10.13
CA ASP A 241 7.03 2.66 11.25
C ASP A 241 6.74 4.16 11.45
N TRP A 242 7.63 5.06 11.02
CA TRP A 242 7.38 6.50 11.03
C TRP A 242 6.25 6.89 10.07
N GLN A 243 6.14 6.22 8.93
CA GLN A 243 5.04 6.46 7.98
C GLN A 243 3.68 6.05 8.58
N SER A 244 3.69 5.08 9.50
CA SER A 244 2.48 4.64 10.20
C SER A 244 2.02 5.59 11.31
N LEU A 245 2.74 6.68 11.56
CA LEU A 245 2.35 7.68 12.56
C LEU A 245 1.13 8.49 12.08
N ASP A 246 0.20 8.71 13.00
CA ASP A 246 -0.94 9.59 12.82
C ASP A 246 -1.12 10.52 14.03
N VAL A 247 -2.12 11.40 13.96
CA VAL A 247 -2.44 12.36 15.04
C VAL A 247 -2.85 11.70 16.36
N GLY A 248 -3.22 10.42 16.34
CA GLY A 248 -3.56 9.63 17.52
C GLY A 248 -2.39 8.83 18.08
N THR A 249 -1.24 8.81 17.39
CA THR A 249 -0.11 7.99 17.79
C THR A 249 0.60 8.59 19.00
N GLY A 250 0.48 7.91 20.14
CA GLY A 250 1.13 8.29 21.38
C GLY A 250 2.57 7.78 21.51
N PRO A 251 3.25 8.08 22.64
CA PRO A 251 4.63 7.64 22.90
C PRO A 251 4.86 6.12 22.87
N GLY A 252 3.80 5.31 22.96
CA GLY A 252 3.88 3.85 22.85
C GLY A 252 3.89 3.30 21.42
N GLY A 253 3.89 4.18 20.40
CA GLY A 253 3.99 3.80 18.99
C GLY A 253 5.26 3.03 18.68
N GLN A 254 5.22 2.17 17.65
CA GLN A 254 6.36 1.30 17.30
C GLN A 254 7.61 2.11 16.95
N PHE A 255 7.46 3.17 16.17
CA PHE A 255 8.57 4.07 15.84
C PHE A 255 9.24 4.69 17.08
N PHE A 256 8.44 5.15 18.06
CA PHE A 256 8.98 5.74 19.28
C PHE A 256 9.65 4.71 20.18
N LYS A 257 9.13 3.48 20.25
CA LYS A 257 9.81 2.36 20.94
C LYS A 257 11.15 2.02 20.31
N PHE A 258 11.25 2.10 18.98
CA PHE A 258 12.50 1.92 18.28
C PHE A 258 13.51 3.01 18.70
N CYS A 259 13.14 4.29 18.64
CA CYS A 259 14.03 5.36 19.10
C CYS A 259 14.37 5.23 20.60
N ASP A 260 13.42 4.91 21.47
CA ASP A 260 13.70 4.70 22.89
C ASP A 260 14.69 3.57 23.14
N ALA A 261 14.68 2.52 22.31
CA ALA A 261 15.62 1.41 22.43
C ALA A 261 17.06 1.83 22.14
N LEU A 262 17.28 2.77 21.21
CA LEU A 262 18.60 3.32 20.90
C LEU A 262 19.01 4.41 21.90
N GLU A 263 18.05 5.20 22.36
CA GLU A 263 18.34 6.47 23.05
C GLU A 263 18.19 6.44 24.57
N VAL A 264 17.55 5.42 25.15
CA VAL A 264 17.36 5.31 26.61
C VAL A 264 18.29 4.29 27.22
N LYS A 265 19.28 4.77 27.99
CA LYS A 265 20.26 3.94 28.68
C LYS A 265 20.16 4.16 30.19
N ASN A 266 19.87 3.09 30.93
CA ASN A 266 19.70 3.12 32.39
C ASN A 266 18.68 4.17 32.86
N GLY A 267 17.60 4.36 32.10
CA GLY A 267 16.56 5.36 32.40
C GLY A 267 16.96 6.82 32.09
N VAL A 268 18.07 7.03 31.39
CA VAL A 268 18.53 8.36 30.96
C VAL A 268 18.47 8.43 29.44
N SER A 269 17.81 9.47 28.92
CA SER A 269 17.77 9.78 27.49
C SER A 269 19.11 10.37 27.03
N ALA A 270 19.54 9.98 25.83
CA ALA A 270 20.72 10.54 25.18
C ALA A 270 20.59 12.05 24.93
N PRO A 271 21.71 12.80 24.88
CA PRO A 271 21.72 14.15 24.32
C PRO A 271 21.39 14.12 22.82
N GLU A 272 21.17 15.28 22.18
CA GLU A 272 20.86 15.38 20.74
C GLU A 272 21.89 14.70 19.82
N SER A 273 23.12 14.47 20.29
CA SER A 273 24.16 13.75 19.54
C SER A 273 24.06 12.22 19.61
N GLY A 274 23.08 11.67 20.32
CA GLY A 274 22.96 10.23 20.58
C GLY A 274 23.96 9.71 21.60
N TRP A 275 23.95 8.39 21.81
CA TRP A 275 24.93 7.65 22.62
C TRP A 275 26.16 7.20 21.80
N GLY A 276 26.11 7.29 20.48
CA GLY A 276 27.16 6.95 19.55
C GLY A 276 27.12 5.49 19.09
N LEU A 277 27.86 5.23 18.00
CA LEU A 277 27.88 3.96 17.25
C LEU A 277 27.98 2.71 18.14
N ASP A 278 28.94 2.66 19.07
CA ASP A 278 29.19 1.47 19.89
C ASP A 278 27.95 1.05 20.72
N HIS A 279 27.17 2.03 21.18
CA HIS A 279 25.92 1.78 21.88
C HIS A 279 24.80 1.47 20.90
N ALA A 280 24.58 2.37 19.92
CA ALA A 280 23.46 2.32 19.00
C ALA A 280 23.43 1.02 18.18
N LEU A 281 24.58 0.54 17.72
CA LEU A 281 24.68 -0.70 16.94
C LEU A 281 24.20 -1.92 17.75
N GLN A 282 24.61 -1.99 19.02
CA GLN A 282 24.23 -3.07 19.93
C GLN A 282 22.76 -2.95 20.34
N ALA A 283 22.31 -1.73 20.62
CA ALA A 283 20.93 -1.44 21.01
C ALA A 283 19.95 -1.77 19.89
N TRP A 284 20.26 -1.37 18.65
CA TRP A 284 19.44 -1.70 17.49
C TRP A 284 19.44 -3.19 17.20
N GLY A 285 20.61 -3.85 17.19
CA GLY A 285 20.68 -5.32 17.02
C GLY A 285 19.86 -6.07 18.07
N SER A 286 19.93 -5.65 19.33
CA SER A 286 19.11 -6.22 20.41
C SER A 286 17.62 -5.94 20.22
N TYR A 287 17.23 -4.70 19.92
CA TYR A 287 15.83 -4.35 19.68
C TYR A 287 15.25 -5.14 18.51
N TRP A 288 16.00 -5.23 17.41
CA TRP A 288 15.66 -5.98 16.22
C TRP A 288 15.38 -7.45 16.55
N THR A 289 16.35 -8.13 17.14
CA THR A 289 16.29 -9.58 17.37
C THR A 289 15.34 -10.00 18.48
N THR A 290 15.20 -9.19 19.54
CA THR A 290 14.44 -9.57 20.73
C THR A 290 13.03 -9.01 20.76
N THR A 291 12.76 -7.93 20.02
CA THR A 291 11.49 -7.20 20.09
C THR A 291 10.85 -7.08 18.71
N TYR A 292 11.51 -6.42 17.77
CA TYR A 292 10.88 -6.07 16.49
C TYR A 292 10.58 -7.30 15.64
N TYR A 293 11.61 -8.11 15.38
CA TYR A 293 11.49 -9.29 14.52
C TYR A 293 10.44 -10.29 15.04
N PRO A 294 10.39 -10.68 16.33
CA PRO A 294 9.30 -11.50 16.86
C PRO A 294 7.91 -10.89 16.74
N GLN A 295 7.78 -9.56 16.78
CA GLN A 295 6.48 -8.87 16.65
C GLN A 295 5.94 -8.94 15.22
N ILE A 296 6.78 -8.68 14.22
CA ILE A 296 6.34 -8.64 12.81
C ILE A 296 6.28 -10.03 12.18
N CYS A 297 7.14 -10.96 12.61
CA CYS A 297 7.26 -12.29 12.00
C CYS A 297 6.55 -13.38 12.79
N GLY A 298 6.24 -13.16 14.07
CA GLY A 298 5.75 -14.21 14.96
C GLY A 298 6.71 -15.41 14.98
N ASN A 299 6.23 -16.55 14.51
CA ASN A 299 7.00 -17.81 14.43
C ASN A 299 7.56 -18.10 13.01
N LEU A 300 7.51 -17.14 12.08
CA LEU A 300 8.02 -17.31 10.71
C LEU A 300 9.55 -17.10 10.65
N ASP A 301 10.20 -17.89 9.80
CA ASP A 301 11.65 -17.81 9.56
C ASP A 301 12.01 -16.61 8.66
N ALA A 302 13.24 -16.08 8.79
CA ALA A 302 13.66 -14.79 8.22
C ALA A 302 13.58 -14.77 6.69
N VAL A 303 13.73 -15.92 6.06
CA VAL A 303 13.62 -16.11 4.60
C VAL A 303 12.17 -15.96 4.11
N PHE A 304 11.18 -16.33 4.93
CA PHE A 304 9.76 -16.28 4.53
C PHE A 304 9.18 -14.86 4.56
N VAL A 305 9.77 -14.01 5.39
CA VAL A 305 9.34 -12.64 5.66
C VAL A 305 9.84 -11.68 4.58
N TYR A 306 11.02 -11.93 4.01
CA TYR A 306 11.54 -11.20 2.85
C TYR A 306 10.58 -11.21 1.65
N LEU A 307 9.94 -12.35 1.39
CA LEU A 307 8.99 -12.49 0.29
C LEU A 307 7.64 -11.81 0.53
N HIS A 308 7.25 -11.57 1.78
CA HIS A 308 5.98 -10.88 2.12
C HIS A 308 6.11 -9.36 2.20
N LEU A 309 7.34 -8.83 2.22
CA LEU A 309 7.61 -7.40 2.42
C LEU A 309 8.28 -6.71 1.22
N LEU A 310 8.30 -7.40 0.07
CA LEU A 310 8.74 -6.87 -1.24
C LEU A 310 7.57 -6.52 -2.16
N ILE A 311 6.35 -6.58 -1.65
CA ILE A 311 5.11 -6.07 -2.27
C ILE A 311 4.60 -4.98 -1.33
#